data_AF-A0A011PTP7-F1
#
_entry.id   AF-A0A011PTP7-F1
#
_cell.length_a   1.000
_cell.length_b   1.000
_cell.length_c   1.000
_cell.angle_alpha   90.00
_cell.angle_beta   90.00
_cell.angle_gamma   90.00
#
_symmetry.space_group_name_H-M   'P 1'
#
loop_
_entity.id
_entity.type
_entity.pdbx_description
1 polymer ?
#
loop_
_entity_poly.entity_id
_entity_poly.type
_entity_poly.pdbx_seq_one_letter_code
_entity_poly.pdbx_strand_id
1 'polypeptide(L)'
;MVREYDGTRWGVLHTILPDVDAAAEGFVDSLQRAGQPFAVCLRPLLPPMIGSYLLGGHFFTRGQLWLLDPGDHGELARLCGRHGPRQ
;
A
#
# COMPACT_ATOMS: atom_id res chain seq x y z
N MET A 1 9.39 8.32 9.01
CA MET A 1 8.89 9.68 9.36
C MET A 1 7.45 9.76 8.95
N VAL A 2 6.57 10.25 9.83
CA VAL A 2 5.13 10.40 9.54
C VAL A 2 4.81 11.87 9.30
N ARG A 3 4.10 12.19 8.21
CA ARG A 3 3.58 13.52 7.91
C ARG A 3 2.05 13.44 7.81
N GLU A 4 1.35 14.50 8.17
CA GLU A 4 -0.11 14.59 8.09
C GLU A 4 -0.48 15.67 7.07
N TYR A 5 -1.31 15.32 6.10
CA TYR A 5 -1.84 16.23 5.09
C TYR A 5 -3.34 15.96 4.93
N ASP A 6 -4.17 16.98 5.17
CA ASP A 6 -5.63 16.93 5.01
C ASP A 6 -6.29 15.73 5.73
N GLY A 7 -5.92 15.51 7.00
CA GLY A 7 -6.39 14.38 7.82
C GLY A 7 -5.84 13.00 7.40
N THR A 8 -5.05 12.93 6.33
CA THR A 8 -4.40 11.70 5.87
C THR A 8 -2.99 11.61 6.44
N ARG A 9 -2.73 10.52 7.19
CA ARG A 9 -1.44 10.25 7.81
C ARG A 9 -0.53 9.47 6.85
N TRP A 10 0.49 10.12 6.33
CA TRP A 10 1.48 9.56 5.40
C TRP A 10 2.75 9.12 6.14
N GLY A 11 3.24 7.91 5.86
CA GLY A 11 4.51 7.41 6.40
C GLY A 11 5.47 7.02 5.29
N VAL A 12 6.73 7.48 5.35
CA VAL A 12 7.79 6.97 4.47
C VAL A 12 8.46 5.79 5.14
N LEU A 13 8.32 4.60 4.53
CA LEU A 13 9.04 3.38 4.90
C LEU A 13 10.26 3.24 3.98
N HIS A 14 11.44 3.10 4.59
CA HIS A 14 12.66 2.82 3.84
C HIS A 14 12.78 1.30 3.72
N THR A 15 12.58 0.77 2.53
CA THR A 15 12.68 -0.66 2.25
C THR A 15 13.98 -0.93 1.50
N ILE A 16 14.75 -1.91 1.98
CA ILE A 16 16.03 -2.31 1.35
C ILE A 16 15.77 -3.31 0.20
N LEU A 17 14.51 -3.72 0.00
CA LEU A 17 14.10 -4.66 -1.03
C LEU A 17 13.93 -3.93 -2.38
N PRO A 18 14.48 -4.46 -3.49
CA PRO A 18 14.36 -3.87 -4.83
C PRO A 18 12.94 -4.00 -5.41
N ASP A 19 12.10 -4.81 -4.78
CA ASP A 19 10.71 -4.99 -5.15
C ASP A 19 9.83 -4.14 -4.22
N VAL A 20 9.33 -3.03 -4.78
CA VAL A 20 8.48 -2.06 -4.09
C VAL A 20 7.15 -2.70 -3.67
N ASP A 21 6.62 -3.61 -4.50
CA ASP A 21 5.34 -4.24 -4.23
C ASP A 21 5.48 -5.28 -3.11
N ALA A 22 6.52 -6.12 -3.16
CA ALA A 22 6.81 -7.10 -2.10
C ALA A 22 7.06 -6.43 -0.74
N ALA A 23 7.71 -5.25 -0.74
CA ALA A 23 7.94 -4.52 0.49
C ALA A 23 6.64 -3.92 1.07
N ALA A 24 5.72 -3.47 0.22
CA ALA A 24 4.40 -3.01 0.64
C ALA A 24 3.53 -4.17 1.17
N GLU A 25 3.53 -5.32 0.49
CA GLU A 25 2.87 -6.56 0.93
C GLU A 25 3.37 -6.99 2.31
N GLY A 26 4.70 -7.06 2.50
CA GLY A 26 5.30 -7.43 3.78
C GLY A 26 4.97 -6.45 4.92
N PHE A 27 4.79 -5.16 4.62
CA PHE A 27 4.32 -4.18 5.59
C PHE A 27 2.87 -4.45 6.00
N VAL A 28 1.96 -4.69 5.05
CA VAL A 28 0.56 -5.03 5.33
C VAL A 28 0.46 -6.31 6.17
N ASP A 29 1.23 -7.34 5.82
CA ASP A 29 1.31 -8.60 6.59
C ASP A 29 1.85 -8.39 8.02
N SER A 30 2.75 -7.42 8.22
CA SER A 30 3.25 -7.08 9.55
C SER A 30 2.17 -6.45 10.42
N LEU A 31 1.28 -5.64 9.82
CA LEU A 31 0.13 -5.06 10.52
C LEU A 31 -0.88 -6.13 10.90
N GLN A 32 -1.15 -7.10 10.01
CA GLN A 32 -2.08 -8.22 10.31
C GLN A 32 -1.61 -9.02 11.53
N ARG A 33 -0.30 -9.26 11.63
CA ARG A 33 0.31 -9.97 12.75
C ARG A 33 0.28 -9.19 14.07
N ALA A 34 0.19 -7.86 14.04
CA ALA A 34 0.10 -7.03 15.24
C ALA A 34 -1.28 -7.12 15.94
N GLY A 35 -2.25 -7.82 15.36
CA GLY A 35 -3.53 -8.14 15.98
C GLY A 35 -4.50 -6.96 16.11
N GLN A 36 -4.20 -5.83 15.47
CA GLN A 36 -5.13 -4.71 15.38
C GLN A 36 -6.12 -4.96 14.23
N PRO A 37 -7.43 -4.73 14.43
CA PRO A 37 -8.40 -4.81 13.36
C PRO A 37 -8.19 -3.64 12.39
N PHE A 38 -7.95 -3.97 11.13
CA PHE A 38 -7.98 -3.00 10.03
C PHE A 38 -8.57 -3.65 8.79
N ALA A 39 -9.30 -2.86 8.02
CA ALA A 39 -9.68 -3.25 6.69
C ALA A 39 -8.56 -2.87 5.71
N VAL A 40 -8.40 -3.67 4.65
CA VAL A 40 -7.39 -3.42 3.62
C VAL A 40 -7.98 -3.65 2.23
N CYS A 41 -7.57 -2.83 1.26
CA CYS A 41 -7.74 -3.16 -0.14
C CYS A 41 -6.65 -2.59 -1.03
N LEU A 42 -6.59 -3.13 -2.23
CA LEU A 42 -5.62 -2.76 -3.26
C LEU A 42 -6.34 -2.11 -4.43
N ARG A 43 -5.83 -0.96 -4.88
CA ARG A 43 -6.40 -0.20 -6.00
C ARG A 43 -5.33 0.11 -7.04
N PRO A 44 -5.64 -0.02 -8.34
CA PRO A 44 -4.77 0.55 -9.37
C PRO A 44 -4.75 2.08 -9.23
N LEU A 45 -3.56 2.69 -9.27
CA LEU A 45 -3.38 4.14 -9.26
C LEU A 45 -2.61 4.61 -10.50
N LEU A 46 -1.55 3.88 -10.86
CA LEU A 46 -0.68 4.16 -11.99
C LEU A 46 -0.53 2.89 -12.86
N PRO A 47 -0.14 3.02 -14.14
CA PRO A 47 0.26 1.86 -14.94
C PRO A 47 1.49 1.15 -14.33
N PRO A 48 1.63 -0.17 -14.53
CA PRO A 48 2.85 -0.87 -14.17
C PRO A 48 4.07 -0.26 -14.87
N MET A 49 5.19 -0.14 -14.15
CA MET A 49 6.39 0.48 -14.68
C MET A 49 7.67 -0.11 -14.09
N ILE A 50 8.76 0.05 -14.84
CA ILE A 50 10.13 -0.13 -14.35
C ILE A 50 10.70 1.26 -14.08
N GLY A 51 11.21 1.48 -12.88
CA GLY A 51 11.87 2.71 -12.47
C GLY A 51 13.30 2.46 -12.00
N SER A 52 13.94 3.53 -11.54
CA SER A 52 15.27 3.49 -10.96
C SER A 52 15.28 4.23 -9.63
N TYR A 53 15.97 3.68 -8.63
CA TYR A 53 16.16 4.37 -7.36
C TYR A 53 17.19 5.50 -7.49
N LEU A 54 17.09 6.51 -6.62
CA LEU A 54 18.03 7.64 -6.58
C LEU A 54 19.49 7.21 -6.34
N LEU A 55 19.70 6.10 -5.63
CA LEU A 55 21.03 5.56 -5.30
C LEU A 55 21.52 4.50 -6.31
N GLY A 56 20.81 4.33 -7.43
CA GLY A 56 21.06 3.27 -8.41
C GLY A 56 20.25 2.00 -8.13
N GLY A 57 20.21 1.10 -9.12
CA GLY A 57 19.32 -0.07 -9.12
C GLY A 57 17.97 0.22 -9.76
N HIS A 58 17.35 -0.83 -10.28
CA HIS A 58 16.03 -0.78 -10.90
C HIS A 58 14.98 -1.37 -9.97
N PHE A 59 13.75 -0.90 -10.09
CA PHE A 59 12.60 -1.51 -9.46
C PHE A 59 11.50 -1.71 -10.48
N PHE A 60 10.64 -2.68 -10.20
CA PHE A 60 9.37 -2.85 -10.86
C PHE A 60 8.25 -2.52 -9.87
N THR A 61 7.16 -1.94 -10.36
CA THR A 61 5.91 -1.81 -9.59
C THR A 61 4.71 -2.04 -10.50
N ARG A 62 3.66 -2.65 -9.95
CA ARG A 62 2.34 -2.79 -10.58
C ARG A 62 1.52 -1.50 -10.57
N GLY A 63 2.03 -0.42 -9.95
CA GLY A 63 1.33 0.86 -9.86
C GLY A 63 0.08 0.81 -8.98
N GLN A 64 0.10 -0.06 -7.98
CA GLN A 64 -1.01 -0.30 -7.06
C GLN A 64 -0.84 0.51 -5.78
N LEU A 65 -1.97 0.95 -5.21
CA LEU A 65 -2.08 1.66 -3.95
C LEU A 65 -2.79 0.78 -2.94
N TRP A 66 -2.12 0.51 -1.82
CA TRP A 66 -2.73 -0.10 -0.64
C TRP A 66 -3.49 0.96 0.15
N LEU A 67 -4.76 0.70 0.43
CA LEU A 67 -5.60 1.52 1.31
C LEU A 67 -5.85 0.73 2.59
N LEU A 68 -5.61 1.38 3.73
CA LEU A 68 -5.72 0.78 5.06
C LEU A 68 -6.67 1.65 5.90
N ASP A 69 -7.65 1.01 6.54
CA ASP A 69 -8.58 1.65 7.47
C ASP A 69 -8.38 1.06 8.87
N PRO A 70 -7.55 1.70 9.71
CA PRO A 70 -7.34 1.27 11.08
C PRO A 70 -8.61 1.54 11.90
N GLY A 71 -9.26 0.49 12.39
CA GLY A 71 -10.51 0.58 13.14
C GLY A 71 -11.76 0.14 12.39
N ASP A 72 -11.63 -0.25 11.12
CA ASP A 72 -12.74 -0.79 10.29
C ASP A 72 -13.99 0.11 10.32
N HIS A 73 -13.78 1.40 10.03
CA HIS A 73 -14.81 2.42 10.11
C HIS A 73 -15.81 2.37 8.94
N GLY A 74 -15.68 1.41 8.03
CA GLY A 74 -16.61 1.14 6.94
C GLY A 74 -16.47 2.07 5.72
N GLU A 75 -15.63 3.10 5.80
CA GLU A 75 -15.35 4.00 4.67
C GLU A 75 -14.52 3.32 3.58
N LEU A 76 -13.68 2.38 3.98
CA LEU A 76 -12.82 1.65 3.04
C LEU A 76 -13.64 0.91 1.98
N ALA A 77 -14.78 0.32 2.34
CA ALA A 77 -15.66 -0.38 1.39
C ALA A 77 -16.11 0.52 0.22
N ARG A 78 -16.30 1.82 0.46
CA ARG A 78 -16.64 2.80 -0.59
C ARG A 78 -15.44 3.09 -1.49
N LEU A 79 -14.26 3.21 -0.91
CA LEU A 79 -13.00 3.47 -1.62
C LEU A 79 -12.46 2.24 -2.35
N CYS A 80 -12.86 1.04 -1.97
CA CYS A 80 -12.40 -0.20 -2.59
C CYS A 80 -13.25 -0.67 -3.77
N GLY A 81 -14.40 -0.02 -4.02
CA GLY A 81 -15.30 -0.22 -5.17
C GLY A 81 -15.24 -1.61 -5.82
N ARG A 82 -16.11 -2.54 -5.38
CA ARG A 82 -16.44 -3.86 -5.98
C ARG A 82 -15.46 -4.34 -7.09
N HIS A 83 -14.29 -4.80 -6.68
CA HIS A 83 -13.52 -5.76 -7.47
C HIS A 83 -13.28 -7.00 -6.61
N GLY A 84 -14.30 -7.87 -6.59
CA GLY A 84 -14.06 -9.30 -6.43
C GLY A 84 -13.24 -9.82 -7.61
N PRO A 85 -12.56 -10.97 -7.45
CA PRO A 85 -11.65 -11.50 -8.46
C PRO A 85 -12.41 -11.67 -9.79
N ARG A 86 -11.87 -11.09 -10.86
CA ARG A 86 -12.26 -11.47 -12.22
C ARG A 86 -11.81 -12.92 -12.42
N GLN A 87 -12.79 -13.81 -12.60
CA GLN A 87 -12.58 -15.16 -13.14
C GLN A 87 -12.02 -15.11 -14.55
#